data_AF-A0AAV4IV80-F1
#
_entry.id   AF-A0AAV4IV80-F1
#
_cell.length_a   1.000
_cell.length_b   1.000
_cell.length_c   1.000
_cell.angle_alpha   90.00
_cell.angle_beta   90.00
_cell.angle_gamma   90.00
#
_symmetry.space_group_name_H-M   'P 1'
#
loop_
_entity.id
_entity.type
_entity.pdbx_description
1 polymer ?
#
loop_
_entity_poly.entity_id
_entity_poly.type
_entity_poly.pdbx_seq_one_letter_code
_entity_poly.pdbx_strand_id
1 'polypeptide(L)'
;MVRKNKGKNTKGPKSQQNQQSQQAQASTSGKETGAAAAPPVELPKTTKREEGELVASLLEVCSKPPESGSRELEDYPQIHALVESIRKIQSVLNPPEQKRVESFGPFLQWLNDNGVDTQSIEIAEFPGVGFGLKSLKDLKEGDKLLQIPRKLMLTVDSAKKSPLGPLINEDKILQVMPNVTLALHVLNEMFNPQSFWKPYLDSLPGKYSTPLYWGSEELQFLKGSPVQGDAINQYRNIARQYAYFYRLLQKSPAAKDLPLRDHFTFENYRWAVSTVMTRQNQIPARDGSRATLGLIPLWDMCNHTNGIYTSDYNADEDACECFCLQSFSAGQQILIFYGPRSNGEFLVHNGFVYADNEHDRLCLKLGISKGDHLFALKSEVLGKLNLAPSRSFYLHRGRFPVDGDLLAFLRVFCMSEAVTPAAIPTATHGGSSEVCTRYERPTGPEGEAGYSQLSVRTAGPASQDSGGRRLGPRVDE
;
A
#
# COMPACT_ATOMS: atom_id res chain seq x y z
N MET A 1 -52.68 71.75 52.42
CA MET A 1 -51.99 71.37 53.67
C MET A 1 -50.48 71.31 53.46
N VAL A 2 -49.78 72.29 54.05
CA VAL A 2 -48.47 72.17 54.75
C VAL A 2 -47.24 71.69 53.94
N ARG A 3 -46.40 72.60 53.41
CA ARG A 3 -45.05 73.07 53.91
C ARG A 3 -43.93 72.02 53.72
N LYS A 4 -42.67 72.28 53.36
CA LYS A 4 -41.70 73.40 53.17
C LYS A 4 -40.50 72.72 52.43
N ASN A 5 -39.95 73.19 51.32
CA ASN A 5 -38.97 74.28 51.11
C ASN A 5 -37.55 74.09 51.71
N LYS A 6 -36.52 74.11 50.84
CA LYS A 6 -35.12 74.64 50.91
C LYS A 6 -34.25 73.84 49.90
N GLY A 7 -33.65 74.37 48.82
CA GLY A 7 -32.82 75.58 48.67
C GLY A 7 -31.41 75.28 49.20
N LYS A 8 -30.29 75.28 48.43
CA LYS A 8 -29.76 76.39 47.63
C LYS A 8 -28.44 76.02 46.90
N ASN A 9 -28.26 76.58 45.69
CA ASN A 9 -27.08 77.29 45.14
C ASN A 9 -25.68 76.62 45.04
N THR A 10 -25.16 76.31 43.84
CA THR A 10 -24.60 77.14 42.72
C THR A 10 -23.09 77.36 42.82
N LYS A 11 -22.36 77.01 41.74
CA LYS A 11 -21.44 77.89 40.98
C LYS A 11 -20.86 77.12 39.77
N GLY A 12 -21.07 77.65 38.56
CA GLY A 12 -20.30 77.31 37.34
C GLY A 12 -18.95 78.07 37.31
N PRO A 13 -18.29 78.32 36.14
CA PRO A 13 -18.80 78.18 34.76
C PRO A 13 -17.80 77.60 33.72
N LYS A 14 -18.32 77.37 32.49
CA LYS A 14 -17.81 77.65 31.11
C LYS A 14 -16.33 78.09 30.96
N SER A 15 -15.54 77.81 29.91
CA SER A 15 -15.76 77.72 28.44
C SER A 15 -14.38 77.63 27.73
N GLN A 16 -14.40 77.29 26.42
CA GLN A 16 -13.49 77.68 25.29
C GLN A 16 -12.96 76.44 24.56
N GLN A 17 -13.52 75.98 23.42
CA GLN A 17 -13.58 76.53 22.05
C GLN A 17 -12.22 76.66 21.32
N ASN A 18 -12.19 76.11 20.10
CA ASN A 18 -11.29 76.34 18.96
C ASN A 18 -9.87 75.76 19.05
N GLN A 19 -9.21 75.29 18.00
CA GLN A 19 -9.47 75.10 16.56
C GLN A 19 -8.25 74.32 16.01
N GLN A 20 -8.43 73.57 14.91
CA GLN A 20 -7.50 73.36 13.77
C GLN A 20 -5.98 73.17 14.05
N SER A 21 -5.23 72.26 13.45
CA SER A 21 -5.30 71.65 12.12
C SER A 21 -4.08 70.71 11.95
N GLN A 22 -4.28 69.62 11.19
CA GLN A 22 -3.40 69.04 10.16
C GLN A 22 -1.87 69.24 10.25
N GLN A 23 -1.14 68.12 10.41
CA GLN A 23 -0.22 67.51 9.42
C GLN A 23 0.85 66.68 10.14
N ALA A 24 0.90 65.38 9.86
CA ALA A 24 2.12 64.68 9.44
C ALA A 24 1.81 63.20 9.19
N GLN A 25 2.00 62.80 7.93
CA GLN A 25 2.05 61.42 7.49
C GLN A 25 3.22 60.70 8.15
N ALA A 26 2.99 59.50 8.67
CA ALA A 26 4.02 58.47 8.79
C ALA A 26 3.36 57.09 8.64
N SER A 27 3.76 56.42 7.57
CA SER A 27 3.50 55.05 7.20
C SER A 27 3.86 54.05 8.30
N THR A 28 2.94 53.13 8.61
CA THR A 28 3.29 51.82 9.19
C THR A 28 2.50 50.74 8.46
N SER A 29 3.04 50.31 7.33
CA SER A 29 2.84 48.96 6.80
C SER A 29 3.33 47.98 7.87
N GLY A 30 2.41 47.33 8.56
CA GLY A 30 2.72 46.21 9.43
C GLY A 30 3.28 45.06 8.58
N LYS A 31 4.61 44.94 8.56
CA LYS A 31 5.27 43.69 8.18
C LYS A 31 4.84 42.64 9.18
N GLU A 32 4.05 41.66 8.73
CA GLU A 32 4.00 40.36 9.39
C GLU A 32 5.44 39.84 9.42
N THR A 33 6.02 39.84 10.61
CA THR A 33 7.30 39.18 10.86
C THR A 33 7.05 37.69 10.74
N GLY A 34 7.38 37.12 9.59
CA GLY A 34 7.50 35.68 9.43
C GLY A 34 8.39 35.15 10.55
N ALA A 35 7.88 34.19 11.32
CA ALA A 35 8.67 33.51 12.33
C ALA A 35 9.91 32.95 11.63
N ALA A 36 11.08 33.48 11.97
CA ALA A 36 12.34 32.95 11.49
C ALA A 36 12.42 31.49 11.95
N ALA A 37 12.46 30.56 10.98
CA ALA A 37 12.64 29.14 11.26
C ALA A 37 13.91 28.98 12.11
N ALA A 38 13.80 28.21 13.19
CA ALA A 38 14.97 27.85 13.99
C ALA A 38 16.05 27.24 13.07
N PRO A 39 17.35 27.50 13.33
CA PRO A 39 18.41 26.91 12.53
C PRO A 39 18.26 25.38 12.51
N PRO A 40 18.49 24.73 11.36
CA PRO A 40 18.37 23.29 11.25
C PRO A 40 19.27 22.61 12.30
N VAL A 41 18.70 21.63 13.00
CA VAL A 41 19.45 20.83 13.97
C VAL A 41 20.48 20.02 13.20
N GLU A 42 21.77 20.26 13.45
CA GLU A 42 22.86 19.51 12.83
C GLU A 42 23.53 18.58 13.85
N LEU A 43 23.90 17.37 13.41
CA LEU A 43 24.67 16.45 14.23
C LEU A 43 26.12 16.94 14.39
N PRO A 44 26.71 16.82 15.59
CA PRO A 44 28.14 17.06 15.78
C PRO A 44 28.99 16.21 14.82
N LYS A 45 30.14 16.74 14.37
CA LYS A 45 31.01 16.05 13.40
C LYS A 45 31.41 14.63 13.82
N THR A 46 31.66 14.42 15.10
CA THR A 46 31.98 13.10 15.67
C THR A 46 30.82 12.13 15.54
N THR A 47 29.62 12.57 15.91
CA THR A 47 28.38 11.80 15.82
C THR A 47 28.00 11.49 14.36
N LYS A 48 28.20 12.43 13.43
CA LYS A 48 27.99 12.20 12.00
C LYS A 48 28.96 11.16 11.42
N ARG A 49 30.19 11.09 11.93
CA ARG A 49 31.16 10.04 11.55
C ARG A 49 30.71 8.67 12.06
N GLU A 50 30.31 8.58 13.32
CA GLU A 50 29.77 7.37 13.94
C GLU A 50 28.54 6.84 13.20
N GLU A 51 27.58 7.72 12.87
CA GLU A 51 26.42 7.39 12.03
C GLU A 51 26.86 6.79 10.68
N GLY A 52 27.84 7.42 10.01
CA GLY A 52 28.37 6.93 8.74
C GLY A 52 29.01 5.53 8.84
N GLU A 53 29.70 5.23 9.94
CA GLU A 53 30.31 3.91 10.21
C GLU A 53 29.23 2.84 10.47
N LEU A 54 28.19 3.18 11.23
CA LEU A 54 27.04 2.30 11.47
C LEU A 54 26.27 2.02 10.17
N VAL A 55 26.02 3.05 9.35
CA VAL A 55 25.34 2.90 8.05
C VAL A 55 26.17 2.02 7.10
N ALA A 56 27.50 2.17 7.09
CA ALA A 56 28.37 1.31 6.28
C ALA A 56 28.28 -0.16 6.73
N SER A 57 28.29 -0.40 8.04
CA SER A 57 28.14 -1.74 8.62
C SER A 57 26.77 -2.35 8.30
N LEU A 58 25.70 -1.55 8.40
CA LEU A 58 24.34 -1.97 8.06
C LEU A 58 24.24 -2.40 6.59
N LEU A 59 24.83 -1.61 5.68
CA LEU A 59 24.85 -1.94 4.25
C LEU A 59 25.59 -3.26 4.00
N GLU A 60 26.74 -3.47 4.66
CA GLU A 60 27.51 -4.70 4.51
C GLU A 60 26.70 -5.93 4.96
N VAL A 61 26.13 -5.89 6.18
CA VAL A 61 25.34 -7.00 6.74
C VAL A 61 24.14 -7.31 5.85
N CYS A 62 23.38 -6.30 5.42
CA CYS A 62 22.18 -6.54 4.62
C CYS A 62 22.45 -6.96 3.17
N SER A 63 23.67 -6.73 2.66
CA SER A 63 24.08 -7.09 1.29
C SER A 63 24.70 -8.48 1.18
N LYS A 64 25.11 -9.09 2.29
CA LYS A 64 25.53 -10.49 2.30
C LYS A 64 24.34 -11.37 1.89
N PRO A 65 24.49 -12.27 0.90
CA PRO A 65 23.45 -13.27 0.65
C PRO A 65 23.29 -14.12 1.92
N PRO A 66 22.07 -14.51 2.30
CA PRO A 66 21.90 -15.45 3.40
C PRO A 66 22.68 -16.72 3.04
N GLU A 67 23.58 -17.15 3.93
CA GLU A 67 24.21 -18.47 3.79
C GLU A 67 23.08 -19.51 3.73
N SER A 68 23.11 -20.37 2.72
CA SER A 68 22.03 -21.31 2.36
C SER A 68 21.20 -21.84 3.55
N GLY A 69 19.88 -21.63 3.53
CA GLY A 69 18.94 -22.14 4.53
C GLY A 69 18.05 -21.07 5.16
N SER A 70 17.30 -21.45 6.19
CA SER A 70 16.39 -20.61 6.98
C SER A 70 17.13 -19.70 7.99
N ARG A 71 18.27 -19.13 7.60
CA ARG A 71 19.08 -18.23 8.45
C ARG A 71 18.71 -16.75 8.31
N GLU A 72 17.70 -16.41 7.50
CA GLU A 72 17.18 -15.04 7.40
C GLU A 72 16.75 -14.47 8.77
N LEU A 73 16.33 -15.37 9.67
CA LEU A 73 16.00 -15.08 11.07
C LEU A 73 17.22 -14.79 11.96
N GLU A 74 18.40 -15.35 11.63
CA GLU A 74 19.60 -15.30 12.48
C GLU A 74 20.29 -13.93 12.40
N ASP A 75 20.27 -13.30 11.22
CA ASP A 75 20.87 -11.97 11.03
C ASP A 75 19.97 -10.84 11.58
N TYR A 76 18.66 -11.10 11.75
CA TYR A 76 17.69 -10.07 12.13
C TYR A 76 18.07 -9.30 13.40
N PRO A 77 18.46 -9.95 14.52
CA PRO A 77 18.86 -9.23 15.73
C PRO A 77 20.02 -8.27 15.51
N GLN A 78 21.01 -8.63 14.68
CA GLN A 78 22.14 -7.76 14.36
C GLN A 78 21.71 -6.56 13.52
N ILE A 79 20.90 -6.80 12.47
CA ILE A 79 20.38 -5.74 11.60
C ILE A 79 19.53 -4.76 12.43
N HIS A 80 18.63 -5.28 13.27
CA HIS A 80 17.78 -4.47 14.14
C HIS A 80 18.61 -3.63 15.13
N ALA A 81 19.63 -4.21 15.77
CA ALA A 81 20.50 -3.48 16.69
C ALA A 81 21.27 -2.32 16.01
N LEU A 82 21.75 -2.53 14.79
CA LEU A 82 22.38 -1.48 13.99
C LEU A 82 21.38 -0.36 13.64
N VAL A 83 20.18 -0.72 13.20
CA VAL A 83 19.12 0.25 12.89
C VAL A 83 18.74 1.06 14.12
N GLU A 84 18.51 0.44 15.28
CA GLU A 84 18.18 1.16 16.51
C GLU A 84 19.31 2.09 16.97
N SER A 85 20.57 1.70 16.78
CA SER A 85 21.72 2.56 17.07
C SER A 85 21.74 3.81 16.17
N ILE A 86 21.48 3.63 14.86
CA ILE A 86 21.36 4.73 13.89
C ILE A 86 20.19 5.65 14.25
N ARG A 87 19.02 5.07 14.54
CA ARG A 87 17.81 5.82 14.91
C ARG A 87 18.01 6.65 16.17
N LYS A 88 18.72 6.11 17.17
CA LYS A 88 19.04 6.83 18.41
C LYS A 88 19.86 8.09 18.11
N ILE A 89 20.88 7.99 17.26
CA ILE A 89 21.70 9.13 16.82
C ILE A 89 20.83 10.16 16.08
N GLN A 90 19.96 9.71 15.18
CA GLN A 90 19.14 10.56 14.33
C GLN A 90 17.92 11.16 15.03
N SER A 91 17.59 10.76 16.25
CA SER A 91 16.36 11.16 16.94
C SER A 91 16.15 12.67 17.00
N VAL A 92 17.22 13.45 17.10
CA VAL A 92 17.20 14.93 17.14
C VAL A 92 16.92 15.58 15.78
N LEU A 93 17.05 14.84 14.67
CA LEU A 93 16.82 15.31 13.30
C LEU A 93 15.40 15.08 12.81
N ASN A 94 14.63 14.25 13.52
CA ASN A 94 13.28 13.92 13.10
C ASN A 94 12.35 15.12 13.32
N PRO A 95 11.41 15.38 12.39
CA PRO A 95 10.45 16.45 12.57
C PRO A 95 9.59 16.22 13.81
N PRO A 96 9.06 17.28 14.43
CA PRO A 96 8.10 17.14 15.52
C PRO A 96 6.86 16.38 15.06
N GLU A 97 6.15 15.80 16.02
CA GLU A 97 4.91 15.08 15.75
C GLU A 97 3.90 15.99 15.04
N GLN A 98 3.43 15.54 13.88
CA GLN A 98 2.44 16.27 13.10
C GLN A 98 1.06 16.13 13.71
N LYS A 99 0.36 17.25 13.86
CA LYS A 99 -1.03 17.27 14.31
C LYS A 99 -1.97 17.04 13.12
N ARG A 100 -2.12 15.77 12.76
CA ARG A 100 -2.89 15.33 11.58
C ARG A 100 -4.32 15.91 11.49
N VAL A 101 -5.02 16.06 12.61
CA VAL A 101 -6.41 16.59 12.59
C VAL A 101 -6.44 18.06 12.14
N GLU A 102 -5.41 18.84 12.48
CA GLU A 102 -5.33 20.27 12.11
C GLU A 102 -5.07 20.45 10.60
N SER A 103 -4.55 19.43 9.89
CA SER A 103 -4.26 19.50 8.46
C SER A 103 -5.44 19.14 7.55
N PHE A 104 -6.51 18.52 8.07
CA PHE A 104 -7.66 18.11 7.25
C PHE A 104 -8.42 19.28 6.62
N GLY A 105 -8.57 20.40 7.33
CA GLY A 105 -9.19 21.61 6.77
C GLY A 105 -8.44 22.14 5.54
N PRO A 106 -7.14 22.46 5.66
CA PRO A 106 -6.30 22.83 4.52
C PRO A 106 -6.27 21.80 3.39
N PHE A 107 -6.26 20.50 3.73
CA PHE A 107 -6.29 19.42 2.76
C PHE A 107 -7.58 19.41 1.93
N LEU A 108 -8.75 19.49 2.58
CA LEU A 108 -10.04 19.56 1.89
C LEU A 108 -10.17 20.85 1.07
N GLN A 109 -9.65 21.98 1.56
CA GLN A 109 -9.62 23.23 0.79
C GLN A 109 -8.80 23.07 -0.51
N TRP A 110 -7.59 22.50 -0.41
CA TRP A 110 -6.74 22.25 -1.57
C TRP A 110 -7.39 21.33 -2.61
N LEU A 111 -8.15 20.33 -2.16
CA LEU A 111 -8.94 19.45 -3.04
C LEU A 111 -10.03 20.23 -3.78
N ASN A 112 -10.82 21.04 -3.07
CA ASN A 112 -11.88 21.87 -3.65
C ASN A 112 -11.32 22.91 -4.64
N ASP A 113 -10.19 23.55 -4.30
CA ASP A 113 -9.49 24.51 -5.17
C ASP A 113 -9.01 23.88 -6.49
N ASN A 114 -8.87 22.56 -6.52
CA ASN A 114 -8.50 21.78 -7.70
C ASN A 114 -9.68 20.98 -8.29
N GLY A 115 -10.92 21.32 -7.93
CA GLY A 115 -12.14 20.81 -8.56
C GLY A 115 -12.62 19.45 -8.06
N VAL A 116 -12.15 18.98 -6.91
CA VAL A 116 -12.66 17.75 -6.28
C VAL A 116 -13.85 18.12 -5.38
N ASP A 117 -15.02 17.53 -5.61
CA ASP A 117 -16.18 17.70 -4.73
C ASP A 117 -16.01 16.89 -3.43
N THR A 118 -15.91 17.61 -2.31
CA THR A 118 -15.83 17.00 -0.97
C THR A 118 -17.08 17.24 -0.12
N GLN A 119 -18.17 17.77 -0.68
CA GLN A 119 -19.34 18.21 0.11
C GLN A 119 -20.13 17.05 0.73
N SER A 120 -20.02 15.86 0.16
CA SER A 120 -20.77 14.68 0.58
C SER A 120 -19.99 13.79 1.55
N ILE A 121 -18.75 14.19 1.92
CA ILE A 121 -17.86 13.40 2.76
C ILE A 121 -17.28 14.21 3.90
N GLU A 122 -16.88 13.52 4.96
CA GLU A 122 -16.14 14.06 6.10
C GLU A 122 -15.01 13.08 6.44
N ILE A 123 -13.84 13.61 6.78
CA ILE A 123 -12.76 12.80 7.37
C ILE A 123 -13.08 12.60 8.85
N ALA A 124 -13.33 11.36 9.27
CA ALA A 124 -13.70 11.02 10.63
C ALA A 124 -12.83 9.87 11.17
N GLU A 125 -12.68 9.80 12.49
CA GLU A 125 -12.02 8.68 13.15
C GLU A 125 -13.02 7.56 13.44
N PHE A 126 -12.62 6.32 13.14
CA PHE A 126 -13.41 5.12 13.37
C PHE A 126 -12.66 4.16 14.31
N PRO A 127 -13.35 3.58 15.31
CA PRO A 127 -12.72 2.66 16.25
C PRO A 127 -11.99 1.51 15.57
N GLY A 128 -10.74 1.27 15.96
CA GLY A 128 -9.94 0.13 15.51
C GLY A 128 -9.34 0.24 14.10
N VAL A 129 -9.80 1.16 13.26
CA VAL A 129 -9.28 1.35 11.89
C VAL A 129 -8.68 2.75 11.66
N GLY A 130 -8.86 3.67 12.60
CA GLY A 130 -8.34 5.04 12.52
C GLY A 130 -9.18 5.93 11.61
N PHE A 131 -8.55 6.90 10.97
CA PHE A 131 -9.26 7.84 10.09
C PHE A 131 -9.76 7.18 8.81
N GLY A 132 -10.97 7.54 8.41
CA GLY A 132 -11.58 7.15 7.14
C GLY A 132 -12.53 8.22 6.61
N LEU A 133 -13.24 7.93 5.51
CA LEU A 133 -14.29 8.80 5.00
C LEU A 133 -15.66 8.41 5.58
N LYS A 134 -16.43 9.40 6.00
CA LYS A 134 -17.81 9.28 6.47
C LYS A 134 -18.74 9.96 5.47
N SER A 135 -19.86 9.32 5.12
CA SER A 135 -20.86 9.95 4.25
C SER A 135 -21.65 11.02 5.01
N LEU A 136 -21.93 12.16 4.37
CA LEU A 136 -22.79 13.23 4.92
C LEU A 136 -24.23 13.17 4.41
N LYS A 137 -24.52 12.27 3.46
CA LYS A 137 -25.84 12.05 2.89
C LYS A 137 -26.04 10.56 2.57
N ASP A 138 -27.24 10.18 2.18
CA ASP A 138 -27.48 8.84 1.66
C ASP A 138 -26.88 8.72 0.24
N LEU A 139 -26.11 7.65 0.04
CA LEU A 139 -25.46 7.28 -1.23
C LEU A 139 -25.94 5.89 -1.63
N LYS A 140 -26.23 5.68 -2.90
CA LYS A 140 -26.64 4.38 -3.45
C LYS A 140 -25.43 3.64 -4.02
N GLU A 141 -25.53 2.32 -4.03
CA GLU A 141 -24.59 1.48 -4.77
C GLU A 141 -24.49 1.94 -6.23
N GLY A 142 -23.25 2.07 -6.73
CA GLY A 142 -22.98 2.56 -8.09
C GLY A 142 -23.01 4.08 -8.26
N ASP A 143 -23.39 4.87 -7.24
CA ASP A 143 -23.24 6.33 -7.31
C ASP A 143 -21.77 6.72 -7.44
N LYS A 144 -21.47 7.76 -8.24
CA LYS A 144 -20.12 8.32 -8.31
C LYS A 144 -19.77 8.96 -6.97
N LEU A 145 -18.77 8.41 -6.29
CA LEU A 145 -18.35 8.81 -4.96
C LEU A 145 -17.24 9.88 -5.02
N LEU A 146 -16.15 9.60 -5.74
CA LEU A 146 -15.00 10.51 -5.87
C LEU A 146 -14.52 10.54 -7.32
N GLN A 147 -14.01 11.70 -7.73
CA GLN A 147 -13.24 11.85 -8.96
C GLN A 147 -11.99 12.66 -8.62
N ILE A 148 -10.81 12.04 -8.72
CA ILE A 148 -9.53 12.65 -8.35
C ILE A 148 -8.70 12.87 -9.62
N PRO A 149 -8.54 14.13 -10.08
CA PRO A 149 -7.71 14.45 -11.25
C PRO A 149 -6.27 14.00 -11.06
N ARG A 150 -5.62 13.52 -12.14
CA ARG A 150 -4.21 13.06 -12.10
C ARG A 150 -3.24 14.13 -11.59
N LYS A 151 -3.52 15.42 -11.84
CA LYS A 151 -2.70 16.55 -11.33
C LYS A 151 -2.48 16.47 -9.82
N LEU A 152 -3.46 15.95 -9.06
CA LEU A 152 -3.38 15.83 -7.60
C LEU A 152 -2.62 14.59 -7.15
N MET A 153 -2.45 13.59 -8.01
CA MET A 153 -1.74 12.36 -7.68
C MET A 153 -0.23 12.62 -7.58
N LEU A 154 0.40 12.05 -6.55
CA LEU A 154 1.85 12.05 -6.42
C LEU A 154 2.37 10.76 -7.06
N THR A 155 3.15 10.86 -8.14
CA THR A 155 3.45 9.72 -9.03
C THR A 155 4.94 9.58 -9.31
N VAL A 156 5.36 8.44 -9.85
CA VAL A 156 6.73 8.31 -10.39
C VAL A 156 6.95 9.27 -11.57
N ASP A 157 5.91 9.55 -12.35
CA ASP A 157 5.99 10.49 -13.47
C ASP A 157 6.23 11.93 -12.99
N SER A 158 5.60 12.34 -11.87
CA SER A 158 5.90 13.63 -11.23
C SER A 158 7.28 13.65 -10.58
N ALA A 159 7.73 12.51 -10.02
CA ALA A 159 9.08 12.37 -9.45
C ALA A 159 10.17 12.63 -10.52
N LYS A 160 10.02 12.04 -11.70
CA LYS A 160 10.95 12.24 -12.84
C LYS A 160 11.02 13.69 -13.31
N LYS A 161 9.95 14.48 -13.10
CA LYS A 161 9.83 15.89 -13.50
C LYS A 161 10.18 16.87 -12.39
N SER A 162 10.43 16.38 -11.17
CA SER A 162 10.79 17.21 -10.02
C SER A 162 12.32 17.40 -9.95
N PRO A 163 12.85 18.19 -9.00
CA PRO A 163 14.28 18.26 -8.74
C PRO A 163 14.95 16.90 -8.46
N LEU A 164 14.19 15.86 -8.10
CA LEU A 164 14.69 14.50 -7.92
C LEU A 164 15.05 13.80 -9.25
N GLY A 165 14.54 14.29 -10.38
CA GLY A 165 14.70 13.70 -11.73
C GLY A 165 16.15 13.37 -12.12
N PRO A 166 17.13 14.29 -11.96
CA PRO A 166 18.53 14.00 -12.25
C PRO A 166 19.07 12.80 -11.45
N LEU A 167 18.76 12.70 -10.16
CA LEU A 167 19.19 11.57 -9.32
C LEU A 167 18.55 10.25 -9.79
N ILE A 168 17.27 10.28 -10.18
CA ILE A 168 16.57 9.12 -10.75
C ILE A 168 17.25 8.66 -12.06
N ASN A 169 17.68 9.59 -12.90
CA ASN A 169 18.35 9.28 -14.16
C ASN A 169 19.77 8.73 -13.97
N GLU A 170 20.43 9.03 -12.85
CA GLU A 170 21.78 8.52 -12.54
C GLU A 170 21.77 7.15 -11.84
N ASP A 171 20.74 6.87 -11.03
CA ASP A 171 20.72 5.69 -10.15
C ASP A 171 19.90 4.52 -10.73
N LYS A 172 20.53 3.35 -10.87
CA LYS A 172 19.88 2.15 -11.43
C LYS A 172 18.75 1.61 -10.57
N ILE A 173 18.82 1.74 -9.24
CA ILE A 173 17.75 1.25 -8.36
C ILE A 173 16.51 2.11 -8.56
N LEU A 174 16.65 3.43 -8.63
CA LEU A 174 15.53 4.35 -8.88
C LEU A 174 14.89 4.16 -10.27
N GLN A 175 15.68 3.76 -11.28
CA GLN A 175 15.15 3.47 -12.61
C GLN A 175 14.27 2.21 -12.65
N VAL A 176 14.58 1.19 -11.84
CA VAL A 176 13.92 -0.12 -11.89
C VAL A 176 12.94 -0.39 -10.74
N MET A 177 13.00 0.41 -9.66
CA MET A 177 12.15 0.28 -8.47
C MET A 177 11.23 1.50 -8.31
N PRO A 178 10.09 1.54 -9.01
CA PRO A 178 9.19 2.70 -8.99
C PRO A 178 8.64 3.02 -7.60
N ASN A 179 8.43 2.02 -6.75
CA ASN A 179 8.00 2.19 -5.36
C ASN A 179 9.05 2.92 -4.50
N VAL A 180 10.34 2.62 -4.70
CA VAL A 180 11.44 3.30 -4.01
C VAL A 180 11.57 4.74 -4.51
N THR A 181 11.45 4.96 -5.82
CA THR A 181 11.42 6.30 -6.41
C THR A 181 10.27 7.14 -5.87
N LEU A 182 9.08 6.55 -5.76
CA LEU A 182 7.92 7.23 -5.16
C LEU A 182 8.16 7.55 -3.68
N ALA A 183 8.81 6.67 -2.91
CA ALA A 183 9.12 6.94 -1.50
C ALA A 183 10.12 8.10 -1.32
N LEU A 184 11.16 8.18 -2.17
CA LEU A 184 12.06 9.33 -2.15
C LEU A 184 11.37 10.63 -2.62
N HIS A 185 10.43 10.53 -3.57
CA HIS A 185 9.64 11.68 -3.99
C HIS A 185 8.75 12.19 -2.86
N VAL A 186 8.06 11.30 -2.14
CA VAL A 186 7.27 11.61 -0.95
C VAL A 186 8.11 12.38 0.07
N LEU A 187 9.31 11.89 0.39
CA LEU A 187 10.20 12.60 1.33
C LEU A 187 10.66 13.95 0.81
N ASN A 188 11.07 14.02 -0.45
CA ASN A 188 11.55 15.25 -1.06
C ASN A 188 10.47 16.35 -1.01
N GLU A 189 9.23 15.98 -1.30
CA GLU A 189 8.08 16.89 -1.24
C GLU A 189 7.66 17.22 0.20
N MET A 190 7.76 16.27 1.13
CA MET A 190 7.41 16.49 2.54
C MET A 190 8.29 17.56 3.19
N PHE A 191 9.59 17.59 2.85
CA PHE A 191 10.55 18.59 3.31
C PHE A 191 10.68 19.80 2.37
N ASN A 192 9.86 19.90 1.32
CA ASN A 192 9.77 21.10 0.48
C ASN A 192 8.63 22.00 1.00
N PRO A 193 8.92 23.16 1.61
CA PRO A 193 7.88 24.06 2.14
C PRO A 193 6.94 24.61 1.08
N GLN A 194 7.36 24.60 -0.20
CA GLN A 194 6.58 25.07 -1.35
C GLN A 194 6.00 23.92 -2.16
N SER A 195 5.93 22.70 -1.59
CA SER A 195 5.37 21.55 -2.28
C SER A 195 3.90 21.78 -2.61
N PHE A 196 3.52 21.52 -3.86
CA PHE A 196 2.12 21.50 -4.29
C PHE A 196 1.30 20.47 -3.50
N TRP A 197 1.92 19.36 -3.09
CA TRP A 197 1.28 18.27 -2.35
C TRP A 197 1.37 18.44 -0.83
N LYS A 198 1.86 19.57 -0.32
CA LYS A 198 2.01 19.79 1.13
C LYS A 198 0.71 19.52 1.91
N PRO A 199 -0.49 19.98 1.48
CA PRO A 199 -1.74 19.69 2.20
C PRO A 199 -2.06 18.19 2.26
N TYR A 200 -1.78 17.44 1.18
CA TYR A 200 -1.95 15.99 1.18
C TYR A 200 -0.94 15.31 2.11
N LEU A 201 0.34 15.65 2.01
CA LEU A 201 1.40 15.04 2.80
C LEU A 201 1.22 15.28 4.31
N ASP A 202 0.74 16.45 4.70
CA ASP A 202 0.43 16.78 6.10
C ASP A 202 -0.83 16.07 6.63
N SER A 203 -1.69 15.56 5.74
CA SER A 203 -2.87 14.78 6.10
C SER A 203 -2.60 13.28 6.30
N LEU A 204 -1.38 12.81 5.99
CA LEU A 204 -0.99 11.41 6.11
C LEU A 204 -0.79 10.99 7.58
N PRO A 205 -0.86 9.68 7.89
CA PRO A 205 -0.51 9.17 9.21
C PRO A 205 0.95 9.48 9.58
N GLY A 206 1.23 9.91 10.81
CA GLY A 206 2.60 10.08 11.30
C GLY A 206 3.33 8.75 11.58
N LYS A 207 2.59 7.65 11.76
CA LYS A 207 3.10 6.30 12.00
C LYS A 207 2.16 5.26 11.39
N TYR A 208 2.70 4.08 11.08
CA TYR A 208 1.97 2.92 10.59
C TYR A 208 2.14 1.71 11.51
N SER A 209 1.36 0.67 11.26
CA SER A 209 1.34 -0.56 12.07
C SER A 209 1.94 -1.78 11.35
N THR A 210 2.63 -1.57 10.22
CA THR A 210 3.36 -2.63 9.50
C THR A 210 4.46 -3.23 10.40
N PRO A 211 4.85 -4.51 10.20
CA PRO A 211 5.92 -5.16 10.98
C PRO A 211 7.26 -4.42 11.03
N LEU A 212 7.51 -3.50 10.10
CA LEU A 212 8.66 -2.58 10.11
C LEU A 212 8.74 -1.66 11.36
N TYR A 213 7.63 -1.49 12.07
CA TYR A 213 7.54 -0.73 13.32
C TYR A 213 7.58 -1.59 14.58
N TRP A 214 7.61 -2.91 14.41
CA TRP A 214 7.50 -3.85 15.52
C TRP A 214 8.86 -4.10 16.17
N GLY A 215 8.86 -4.27 17.49
CA GLY A 215 10.02 -4.71 18.23
C GLY A 215 10.27 -6.22 18.09
N SER A 216 11.42 -6.66 18.59
CA SER A 216 11.79 -8.09 18.59
C SER A 216 10.77 -8.98 19.29
N GLU A 217 10.10 -8.51 20.35
CA GLU A 217 9.08 -9.29 21.08
C GLU A 217 7.81 -9.47 20.26
N GLU A 218 7.33 -8.42 19.59
CA GLU A 218 6.12 -8.47 18.76
C GLU A 218 6.31 -9.41 17.55
N LEU A 219 7.49 -9.41 16.95
CA LEU A 219 7.81 -10.35 15.86
C LEU A 219 7.83 -11.82 16.30
N GLN A 220 7.98 -12.12 17.60
CA GLN A 220 7.90 -13.51 18.08
C GLN A 220 6.48 -14.07 17.95
N PHE A 221 5.44 -13.24 17.91
CA PHE A 221 4.07 -13.71 17.68
C PHE A 221 3.89 -14.33 16.28
N LEU A 222 4.78 -14.01 15.32
CA LEU A 222 4.76 -14.60 13.98
C LEU A 222 5.53 -15.93 13.90
N LYS A 223 6.17 -16.38 14.98
CA LYS A 223 7.05 -17.57 14.96
C LYS A 223 6.31 -18.80 14.43
N GLY A 224 6.90 -19.43 13.41
CA GLY A 224 6.34 -20.62 12.75
C GLY A 224 5.34 -20.32 11.64
N SER A 225 4.95 -19.06 11.44
CA SER A 225 4.17 -18.63 10.27
C SER A 225 5.11 -18.27 9.09
N PRO A 226 4.67 -18.44 7.84
CA PRO A 226 5.44 -17.96 6.68
C PRO A 226 5.58 -16.43 6.66
N VAL A 227 4.63 -15.72 7.27
CA VAL A 227 4.61 -14.25 7.34
C VAL A 227 5.81 -13.70 8.12
N GLN A 228 6.40 -14.47 9.04
CA GLN A 228 7.61 -14.06 9.77
C GLN A 228 8.78 -13.82 8.82
N GLY A 229 8.99 -14.72 7.87
CA GLY A 229 10.06 -14.60 6.87
C GLY A 229 9.85 -13.37 5.99
N ASP A 230 8.62 -13.14 5.54
CA ASP A 230 8.25 -11.98 4.72
C ASP A 230 8.51 -10.65 5.46
N ALA A 231 8.11 -10.56 6.74
CA ALA A 231 8.33 -9.38 7.58
C ALA A 231 9.82 -9.08 7.79
N ILE A 232 10.63 -10.09 8.10
CA ILE A 232 12.08 -9.95 8.32
C ILE A 232 12.81 -9.58 7.02
N ASN A 233 12.44 -10.22 5.91
CA ASN A 233 13.00 -9.91 4.60
C ASN A 233 12.65 -8.49 4.17
N GLN A 234 11.41 -8.03 4.44
CA GLN A 234 11.02 -6.65 4.21
C GLN A 234 11.89 -5.68 5.03
N TYR A 235 12.07 -5.95 6.33
CA TYR A 235 12.94 -5.14 7.21
C TYR A 235 14.38 -5.06 6.68
N ARG A 236 14.99 -6.21 6.35
CA ARG A 236 16.36 -6.29 5.76
C ARG A 236 16.46 -5.49 4.47
N ASN A 237 15.49 -5.62 3.57
CA ASN A 237 15.49 -4.93 2.27
C ASN A 237 15.40 -3.41 2.45
N ILE A 238 14.54 -2.93 3.35
CA ILE A 238 14.37 -1.50 3.63
C ILE A 238 15.62 -0.94 4.34
N ALA A 239 16.19 -1.67 5.30
CA ALA A 239 17.45 -1.29 5.94
C ALA A 239 18.62 -1.20 4.94
N ARG A 240 18.72 -2.14 3.99
CA ARG A 240 19.69 -2.09 2.90
C ARG A 240 19.50 -0.86 2.00
N GLN A 241 18.26 -0.61 1.59
CA GLN A 241 17.93 0.53 0.73
C GLN A 241 18.24 1.85 1.43
N TYR A 242 17.84 1.99 2.69
CA TYR A 242 18.20 3.15 3.51
C TYR A 242 19.72 3.36 3.52
N ALA A 243 20.49 2.34 3.87
CA ALA A 243 21.94 2.48 3.97
C ALA A 243 22.60 2.82 2.61
N TYR A 244 22.07 2.27 1.52
CA TYR A 244 22.48 2.59 0.17
C TYR A 244 22.20 4.06 -0.17
N PHE A 245 20.95 4.51 -0.03
CA PHE A 245 20.53 5.86 -0.40
C PHE A 245 21.13 6.92 0.52
N TYR A 246 21.34 6.63 1.80
CA TYR A 246 22.08 7.52 2.69
C TYR A 246 23.46 7.83 2.11
N ARG A 247 24.22 6.81 1.68
CA ARG A 247 25.54 7.01 1.08
C ARG A 247 25.47 7.67 -0.30
N LEU A 248 24.46 7.35 -1.11
CA LEU A 248 24.26 7.95 -2.42
C LEU A 248 24.01 9.46 -2.30
N LEU A 249 23.07 9.86 -1.45
CA LEU A 249 22.66 11.25 -1.23
C LEU A 249 23.80 12.13 -0.71
N GLN A 250 24.71 11.58 0.10
CA GLN A 250 25.88 12.32 0.57
C GLN A 250 26.96 12.51 -0.50
N LYS A 251 26.96 11.71 -1.58
CA LYS A 251 28.02 11.70 -2.61
C LYS A 251 27.58 12.25 -3.97
N SER A 252 26.32 12.06 -4.35
CA SER A 252 25.83 12.45 -5.67
C SER A 252 25.70 13.98 -5.77
N PRO A 253 26.30 14.62 -6.80
CA PRO A 253 26.06 16.02 -7.08
C PRO A 253 24.58 16.34 -7.36
N ALA A 254 23.84 15.40 -7.96
CA ALA A 254 22.41 15.55 -8.25
C ALA A 254 21.55 15.65 -6.97
N ALA A 255 22.07 15.21 -5.83
CA ALA A 255 21.40 15.31 -4.54
C ALA A 255 21.75 16.59 -3.74
N LYS A 256 22.66 17.43 -4.25
CA LYS A 256 23.26 18.54 -3.50
C LYS A 256 22.21 19.51 -2.93
N ASP A 257 21.21 19.86 -3.73
CA ASP A 257 20.19 20.86 -3.43
C ASP A 257 18.84 20.21 -3.04
N LEU A 258 18.81 18.89 -2.85
CA LEU A 258 17.62 18.18 -2.41
C LEU A 258 17.49 18.23 -0.89
N PRO A 259 16.28 18.48 -0.34
CA PRO A 259 16.03 18.36 1.10
C PRO A 259 16.43 17.00 1.69
N LEU A 260 16.42 15.94 0.88
CA LEU A 260 16.86 14.60 1.26
C LEU A 260 18.27 14.57 1.85
N ARG A 261 19.17 15.45 1.43
CA ARG A 261 20.55 15.42 1.93
C ARG A 261 20.65 15.67 3.44
N ASP A 262 19.75 16.50 3.96
CA ASP A 262 19.74 16.93 5.36
C ASP A 262 18.70 16.19 6.20
N HIS A 263 17.65 15.65 5.57
CA HIS A 263 16.52 15.03 6.24
C HIS A 263 16.39 13.51 6.03
N PHE A 264 17.35 12.83 5.40
CA PHE A 264 17.28 11.38 5.16
C PHE A 264 17.72 10.54 6.36
N THR A 265 16.86 10.49 7.38
CA THR A 265 16.99 9.57 8.53
C THR A 265 16.35 8.21 8.24
N PHE A 266 16.68 7.18 9.02
CA PHE A 266 16.01 5.89 8.93
C PHE A 266 14.51 6.02 9.23
N GLU A 267 14.14 6.87 10.20
CA GLU A 267 12.73 7.13 10.52
C GLU A 267 11.95 7.71 9.34
N ASN A 268 12.51 8.72 8.69
CA ASN A 268 11.87 9.36 7.55
C ASN A 268 11.77 8.38 6.39
N TYR A 269 12.84 7.63 6.09
CA TYR A 269 12.77 6.61 5.03
C TYR A 269 11.76 5.51 5.35
N ARG A 270 11.75 4.99 6.58
CA ARG A 270 10.77 4.03 7.07
C ARG A 270 9.34 4.55 6.89
N TRP A 271 9.09 5.80 7.29
CA TRP A 271 7.77 6.42 7.12
C TRP A 271 7.38 6.49 5.65
N ALA A 272 8.26 6.94 4.77
CA ALA A 272 7.93 7.12 3.36
C ALA A 272 7.68 5.80 2.62
N VAL A 273 8.49 4.76 2.86
CA VAL A 273 8.23 3.44 2.28
C VAL A 273 6.93 2.83 2.84
N SER A 274 6.58 3.13 4.09
CA SER A 274 5.32 2.71 4.71
C SER A 274 4.12 3.44 4.11
N THR A 275 4.22 4.75 3.91
CA THR A 275 3.24 5.55 3.14
C THR A 275 3.01 4.93 1.77
N VAL A 276 4.08 4.66 1.02
CA VAL A 276 3.98 4.10 -0.32
C VAL A 276 3.40 2.69 -0.30
N MET A 277 3.92 1.77 0.52
CA MET A 277 3.46 0.37 0.47
C MET A 277 1.98 0.22 0.88
N THR A 278 1.52 1.05 1.82
CA THR A 278 0.15 0.98 2.34
C THR A 278 -0.89 1.65 1.44
N ARG A 279 -0.47 2.55 0.52
CA ARG A 279 -1.37 3.44 -0.25
C ARG A 279 -1.11 3.53 -1.76
N GLN A 280 -0.04 2.95 -2.29
CA GLN A 280 0.27 3.04 -3.73
C GLN A 280 -0.72 2.28 -4.60
N ASN A 281 -0.96 2.84 -5.79
CA ASN A 281 -1.81 2.26 -6.82
C ASN A 281 -1.09 2.28 -8.16
N GLN A 282 -1.45 1.33 -9.02
CA GLN A 282 -1.06 1.37 -10.42
C GLN A 282 -2.09 2.20 -11.19
N ILE A 283 -1.61 3.20 -11.94
CA ILE A 283 -2.42 4.02 -12.84
C ILE A 283 -1.77 4.01 -14.23
N PRO A 284 -2.50 4.30 -15.32
CA PRO A 284 -1.91 4.38 -16.64
C PRO A 284 -0.72 5.35 -16.66
N ALA A 285 0.39 4.97 -17.31
CA ALA A 285 1.56 5.84 -17.42
C ALA A 285 1.43 6.81 -18.61
N ARG A 286 2.15 7.94 -18.53
CA ARG A 286 2.22 8.91 -19.64
C ARG A 286 3.43 8.73 -20.56
N ASP A 287 4.40 7.91 -20.17
CA ASP A 287 5.68 7.73 -20.88
C ASP A 287 5.67 6.57 -21.89
N GLY A 288 4.49 6.09 -22.29
CA GLY A 288 4.33 4.97 -23.20
C GLY A 288 4.50 3.59 -22.54
N SER A 289 4.86 3.53 -21.26
CA SER A 289 4.72 2.30 -20.47
C SER A 289 3.24 2.02 -20.16
N ARG A 290 2.91 0.78 -19.78
CA ARG A 290 1.51 0.39 -19.50
C ARG A 290 0.97 1.02 -18.20
N ALA A 291 1.81 1.18 -17.18
CA ALA A 291 1.38 1.66 -15.87
C ALA A 291 2.54 2.31 -15.11
N THR A 292 2.19 3.27 -14.24
CA THR A 292 3.07 3.96 -13.29
C THR A 292 2.50 3.81 -11.88
N LEU A 293 3.32 4.04 -10.85
CA LEU A 293 2.86 4.02 -9.46
C LEU A 293 2.54 5.44 -8.97
N GLY A 294 1.47 5.56 -8.19
CA GLY A 294 1.09 6.82 -7.57
C GLY A 294 0.27 6.69 -6.30
N LEU A 295 0.26 7.77 -5.53
CA LEU A 295 -0.63 8.00 -4.42
C LEU A 295 -1.80 8.86 -4.90
N ILE A 296 -3.02 8.52 -4.47
CA ILE A 296 -4.26 9.16 -4.92
C ILE A 296 -4.91 9.84 -3.72
N PRO A 297 -4.71 11.16 -3.53
CA PRO A 297 -5.24 11.87 -2.37
C PRO A 297 -6.76 11.75 -2.25
N LEU A 298 -7.24 11.76 -1.01
CA LEU A 298 -8.64 11.61 -0.59
C LEU A 298 -9.20 10.20 -0.79
N TRP A 299 -9.02 9.63 -1.98
CA TRP A 299 -9.44 8.25 -2.25
C TRP A 299 -8.72 7.24 -1.33
N ASP A 300 -7.44 7.46 -1.05
CA ASP A 300 -6.63 6.64 -0.14
C ASP A 300 -6.93 6.84 1.37
N MET A 301 -8.00 7.59 1.69
CA MET A 301 -8.60 7.66 3.03
C MET A 301 -9.73 6.65 3.21
N CYS A 302 -10.28 6.06 2.14
CA CYS A 302 -11.29 5.00 2.27
C CYS A 302 -10.65 3.75 2.88
N ASN A 303 -11.25 3.18 3.92
CA ASN A 303 -10.78 1.94 4.54
C ASN A 303 -11.30 0.69 3.80
N HIS A 304 -10.75 -0.48 4.17
CA HIS A 304 -11.02 -1.76 3.51
C HIS A 304 -12.32 -2.45 3.96
N THR A 305 -13.01 -3.09 3.02
CA THR A 305 -14.03 -4.14 3.26
C THR A 305 -13.97 -5.19 2.14
N ASN A 306 -14.55 -6.39 2.33
CA ASN A 306 -14.76 -7.36 1.24
C ASN A 306 -15.64 -6.76 0.14
N GLY A 307 -15.44 -7.20 -1.11
CA GLY A 307 -16.25 -6.78 -2.25
C GLY A 307 -15.54 -6.93 -3.58
N ILE A 308 -15.80 -6.00 -4.49
CA ILE A 308 -15.19 -5.93 -5.82
C ILE A 308 -14.56 -4.57 -6.04
N TYR A 309 -13.70 -4.46 -7.05
CA TYR A 309 -13.17 -3.17 -7.44
C TYR A 309 -14.28 -2.27 -8.00
N THR A 310 -14.45 -1.09 -7.41
CA THR A 310 -15.37 -0.04 -7.87
C THR A 310 -14.65 1.27 -8.15
N SER A 311 -13.32 1.21 -8.30
CA SER A 311 -12.51 2.35 -8.69
C SER A 311 -11.72 2.00 -9.94
N ASP A 312 -11.67 2.92 -10.90
CA ASP A 312 -10.93 2.76 -12.15
C ASP A 312 -10.38 4.12 -12.62
N TYR A 313 -9.52 4.09 -13.62
CA TYR A 313 -8.93 5.27 -14.21
C TYR A 313 -9.68 5.67 -15.49
N ASN A 314 -10.34 6.83 -15.45
CA ASN A 314 -10.97 7.43 -16.62
C ASN A 314 -9.92 8.20 -17.43
N ALA A 315 -9.55 7.66 -18.59
CA ALA A 315 -8.53 8.24 -19.46
C ALA A 315 -8.98 9.54 -20.15
N ASP A 316 -10.28 9.69 -20.42
CA ASP A 316 -10.84 10.86 -21.08
C ASP A 316 -10.84 12.08 -20.14
N GLU A 317 -11.20 11.84 -18.87
CA GLU A 317 -11.19 12.85 -17.80
C GLU A 317 -9.82 12.98 -17.11
N ASP A 318 -8.85 12.14 -17.47
CA ASP A 318 -7.52 12.05 -16.84
C ASP A 318 -7.60 11.98 -15.30
N ALA A 319 -8.53 11.18 -14.77
CA ALA A 319 -8.87 11.10 -13.35
C ALA A 319 -9.08 9.66 -12.85
N CYS A 320 -8.85 9.44 -11.56
CA CYS A 320 -9.34 8.24 -10.86
C CYS A 320 -10.81 8.48 -10.49
N GLU A 321 -11.70 7.58 -10.88
CA GLU A 321 -13.11 7.60 -10.50
C GLU A 321 -13.39 6.45 -9.54
N CYS A 322 -14.14 6.73 -8.47
CA CYS A 322 -14.57 5.75 -7.50
C CYS A 322 -16.09 5.80 -7.39
N PHE A 323 -16.72 4.63 -7.40
CA PHE A 323 -18.15 4.43 -7.26
C PHE A 323 -18.45 3.69 -5.96
N CYS A 324 -19.61 3.98 -5.37
CA CYS A 324 -20.05 3.35 -4.13
C CYS A 324 -20.15 1.82 -4.31
N LEU A 325 -19.34 1.08 -3.54
CA LEU A 325 -19.34 -0.39 -3.51
C LEU A 325 -20.68 -0.97 -3.04
N GLN A 326 -21.38 -0.23 -2.19
CA GLN A 326 -22.68 -0.56 -1.64
C GLN A 326 -23.40 0.75 -1.28
N SER A 327 -24.66 0.67 -0.86
CA SER A 327 -25.36 1.85 -0.35
C SER A 327 -24.81 2.26 1.02
N PHE A 328 -24.64 3.55 1.26
CA PHE A 328 -24.19 4.12 2.53
C PHE A 328 -25.20 5.17 3.02
N SER A 329 -25.71 5.01 4.23
CA SER A 329 -26.53 6.04 4.88
C SER A 329 -25.67 7.20 5.39
N ALA A 330 -26.27 8.38 5.54
CA ALA A 330 -25.61 9.50 6.20
C ALA A 330 -25.04 9.08 7.57
N GLY A 331 -23.78 9.46 7.83
CA GLY A 331 -23.03 9.10 9.03
C GLY A 331 -22.29 7.76 8.97
N GLN A 332 -22.50 6.93 7.93
CA GLN A 332 -21.77 5.67 7.78
C GLN A 332 -20.37 5.87 7.21
N GLN A 333 -19.45 4.98 7.59
CA GLN A 333 -18.12 4.90 7.00
C GLN A 333 -18.23 4.42 5.55
N ILE A 334 -17.56 5.13 4.66
CA ILE A 334 -17.39 4.75 3.27
C ILE A 334 -16.18 3.83 3.16
N LEU A 335 -16.40 2.63 2.63
CA LEU A 335 -15.42 1.57 2.53
C LEU A 335 -15.25 1.15 1.07
N ILE A 336 -14.04 0.71 0.72
CA ILE A 336 -13.71 0.18 -0.61
C ILE A 336 -13.05 -1.20 -0.50
N PHE A 337 -13.08 -1.96 -1.59
CA PHE A 337 -12.33 -3.20 -1.68
C PHE A 337 -10.91 -2.92 -2.19
N TYR A 338 -9.91 -3.24 -1.37
CA TYR A 338 -8.49 -3.00 -1.71
C TYR A 338 -7.94 -4.04 -2.69
N GLY A 339 -8.61 -5.18 -2.81
CA GLY A 339 -8.19 -6.31 -3.63
C GLY A 339 -8.11 -7.62 -2.85
N PRO A 340 -7.99 -8.74 -3.57
CA PRO A 340 -8.04 -10.09 -3.00
C PRO A 340 -6.70 -10.47 -2.37
N ARG A 341 -6.32 -9.80 -1.28
CA ARG A 341 -5.07 -10.04 -0.55
C ARG A 341 -5.29 -10.96 0.65
N SER A 342 -4.26 -11.74 1.00
CA SER A 342 -4.28 -12.53 2.24
C SER A 342 -4.10 -11.64 3.47
N ASN A 343 -4.42 -12.15 4.65
CA ASN A 343 -4.13 -11.43 5.90
C ASN A 343 -2.62 -11.29 6.16
N GLY A 344 -1.80 -12.21 5.65
CA GLY A 344 -0.34 -12.05 5.67
C GLY A 344 0.12 -10.86 4.84
N GLU A 345 -0.45 -10.70 3.64
CA GLU A 345 -0.17 -9.56 2.75
C GLU A 345 -0.70 -8.25 3.34
N PHE A 346 -1.93 -8.22 3.88
CA PHE A 346 -2.47 -7.04 4.56
C PHE A 346 -1.63 -6.64 5.77
N LEU A 347 -1.16 -7.60 6.57
CA LEU A 347 -0.33 -7.29 7.72
C LEU A 347 1.00 -6.67 7.28
N VAL A 348 1.71 -7.34 6.36
CA VAL A 348 3.06 -6.96 5.94
C VAL A 348 3.08 -5.69 5.09
N HIS A 349 2.06 -5.45 4.26
CA HIS A 349 2.05 -4.34 3.30
C HIS A 349 1.03 -3.24 3.60
N ASN A 350 0.02 -3.50 4.43
CA ASN A 350 -1.00 -2.52 4.80
C ASN A 350 -1.08 -2.24 6.31
N GLY A 351 -0.44 -3.05 7.15
CA GLY A 351 -0.38 -2.85 8.60
C GLY A 351 -1.66 -3.20 9.34
N PHE A 352 -2.52 -4.06 8.78
CA PHE A 352 -3.73 -4.53 9.46
C PHE A 352 -4.06 -5.98 9.08
N VAL A 353 -4.94 -6.62 9.85
CA VAL A 353 -5.57 -7.90 9.50
C VAL A 353 -7.08 -7.71 9.44
N TYR A 354 -7.75 -8.43 8.54
CA TYR A 354 -9.20 -8.36 8.37
C TYR A 354 -9.82 -9.71 8.74
N ALA A 355 -10.59 -9.72 9.83
CA ALA A 355 -11.08 -10.96 10.45
C ALA A 355 -11.94 -11.81 9.48
N ASP A 356 -12.77 -11.14 8.70
CA ASP A 356 -13.70 -11.78 7.76
C ASP A 356 -13.16 -11.83 6.33
N ASN A 357 -11.83 -11.81 6.16
CA ASN A 357 -11.21 -11.84 4.83
C ASN A 357 -11.61 -13.11 4.06
N GLU A 358 -12.33 -12.90 2.95
CA GLU A 358 -12.79 -13.95 2.03
C GLU A 358 -11.67 -14.46 1.11
N HIS A 359 -10.59 -13.69 0.97
CA HIS A 359 -9.45 -13.99 0.12
C HIS A 359 -8.22 -14.48 0.90
N ASP A 360 -8.40 -14.77 2.19
CA ASP A 360 -7.31 -15.25 3.04
C ASP A 360 -6.79 -16.61 2.56
N ARG A 361 -5.47 -16.73 2.54
CA ARG A 361 -4.77 -17.88 1.95
C ARG A 361 -3.39 -18.07 2.54
N LEU A 362 -2.96 -19.31 2.60
CA LEU A 362 -1.63 -19.74 3.03
C LEU A 362 -0.79 -20.13 1.81
N CYS A 363 0.40 -19.55 1.68
CA CYS A 363 1.35 -19.91 0.63
C CYS A 363 2.04 -21.25 0.96
N LEU A 364 2.03 -22.19 0.01
CA LEU A 364 2.73 -23.47 0.07
C LEU A 364 3.75 -23.58 -1.06
N LYS A 365 5.03 -23.77 -0.73
CA LYS A 365 6.06 -24.05 -1.74
C LYS A 365 6.19 -25.55 -1.93
N LEU A 366 5.77 -26.04 -3.09
CA LEU A 366 5.85 -27.46 -3.44
C LEU A 366 6.75 -27.66 -4.67
N GLY A 367 7.36 -28.84 -4.76
CA GLY A 367 8.12 -29.22 -5.94
C GLY A 367 8.39 -30.71 -6.00
N ILE A 368 8.56 -31.21 -7.22
CA ILE A 368 8.98 -32.60 -7.45
C ILE A 368 10.50 -32.66 -7.27
N SER A 369 10.95 -33.60 -6.43
CA SER A 369 12.37 -33.82 -6.21
C SER A 369 13.06 -34.21 -7.51
N LYS A 370 14.23 -33.62 -7.79
CA LYS A 370 15.07 -34.05 -8.94
C LYS A 370 15.55 -35.50 -8.82
N GLY A 371 15.52 -36.07 -7.61
CA GLY A 371 15.83 -37.48 -7.36
C GLY A 371 14.64 -38.44 -7.54
N ASP A 372 13.44 -37.94 -7.86
CA ASP A 372 12.31 -38.79 -8.20
C ASP A 372 12.58 -39.47 -9.56
N HIS A 373 12.51 -40.80 -9.61
CA HIS A 373 12.66 -41.58 -10.85
C HIS A 373 11.70 -41.13 -11.97
N LEU A 374 10.53 -40.58 -11.62
CA LEU A 374 9.54 -40.05 -12.57
C LEU A 374 9.67 -38.55 -12.79
N PHE A 375 10.73 -37.89 -12.32
CA PHE A 375 10.87 -36.43 -12.42
C PHE A 375 10.68 -35.92 -13.85
N ALA A 376 11.29 -36.56 -14.85
CA ALA A 376 11.16 -36.15 -16.25
C ALA A 376 9.72 -36.27 -16.74
N LEU A 377 9.07 -37.40 -16.45
CA LEU A 377 7.68 -37.67 -16.85
C LEU A 377 6.71 -36.69 -16.18
N LYS A 378 6.79 -36.53 -14.86
CA LYS A 378 5.95 -35.59 -14.10
C LYS A 378 6.17 -34.15 -14.57
N SER A 379 7.41 -33.77 -14.89
CA SER A 379 7.72 -32.43 -15.40
C SER A 379 7.12 -32.18 -16.78
N GLU A 380 7.14 -33.17 -17.68
CA GLU A 380 6.49 -33.06 -18.99
C GLU A 380 4.97 -32.89 -18.85
N VAL A 381 4.35 -33.69 -17.97
CA VAL A 381 2.91 -33.60 -17.70
C VAL A 381 2.54 -32.24 -17.11
N LEU A 382 3.29 -31.75 -16.12
CA LEU A 382 3.08 -30.40 -15.58
C LEU A 382 3.25 -29.32 -16.65
N GLY A 383 4.25 -29.46 -17.54
CA GLY A 383 4.46 -28.56 -18.66
C GLY A 383 3.24 -28.46 -19.59
N LYS A 384 2.58 -29.59 -19.90
CA LYS A 384 1.32 -29.62 -20.68
C LYS A 384 0.15 -28.93 -19.99
N LEU A 385 0.21 -28.80 -18.66
CA LEU A 385 -0.77 -28.10 -17.82
C LEU A 385 -0.35 -26.64 -17.53
N ASN A 386 0.74 -26.15 -18.12
CA ASN A 386 1.34 -24.84 -17.80
C ASN A 386 1.74 -24.68 -16.33
N LEU A 387 2.12 -25.78 -15.68
CA LEU A 387 2.61 -25.81 -14.30
C LEU A 387 4.12 -26.06 -14.27
N ALA A 388 4.83 -25.32 -13.41
CA ALA A 388 6.24 -25.58 -13.15
C ALA A 388 6.41 -26.76 -12.17
N PRO A 389 7.46 -27.59 -12.32
CA PRO A 389 7.76 -28.69 -11.39
C PRO A 389 8.07 -28.25 -9.95
N SER A 390 8.36 -26.96 -9.75
CA SER A 390 8.49 -26.35 -8.43
C SER A 390 7.93 -24.93 -8.49
N ARG A 391 6.94 -24.62 -7.66
CA ARG A 391 6.33 -23.30 -7.55
C ARG A 391 5.62 -23.11 -6.21
N SER A 392 5.20 -21.87 -5.94
CA SER A 392 4.28 -21.58 -4.86
C SER A 392 2.84 -21.86 -5.30
N PHE A 393 2.07 -22.44 -4.38
CA PHE A 393 0.64 -22.69 -4.44
C PHE A 393 -0.04 -22.03 -3.23
N TYR A 394 -1.37 -22.04 -3.20
CA TYR A 394 -2.13 -21.47 -2.10
C TYR A 394 -3.17 -22.44 -1.56
N LEU A 395 -3.31 -22.48 -0.24
CA LEU A 395 -4.47 -23.04 0.44
C LEU A 395 -5.41 -21.89 0.79
N HIS A 396 -6.65 -21.98 0.34
CA HIS A 396 -7.68 -20.98 0.55
C HIS A 396 -8.53 -21.32 1.77
N ARG A 397 -9.14 -20.30 2.37
CA ARG A 397 -10.17 -20.49 3.40
C ARG A 397 -11.40 -21.19 2.80
N GLY A 398 -12.04 -22.06 3.59
CA GLY A 398 -13.34 -22.65 3.26
C GLY A 398 -13.32 -24.17 3.09
N ARG A 399 -14.42 -24.73 2.58
CA ARG A 399 -14.64 -26.18 2.50
C ARG A 399 -13.81 -26.88 1.41
N PHE A 400 -13.39 -26.12 0.39
CA PHE A 400 -12.59 -26.60 -0.74
C PHE A 400 -11.32 -25.74 -0.83
N PRO A 401 -10.32 -25.98 0.04
CA PRO A 401 -9.17 -25.09 0.19
C PRO A 401 -8.14 -25.21 -0.95
N VAL A 402 -8.23 -26.26 -1.76
CA VAL A 402 -7.30 -26.52 -2.86
C VAL A 402 -7.94 -26.06 -4.18
N ASP A 403 -7.25 -25.16 -4.88
CA ASP A 403 -7.64 -24.68 -6.21
C ASP A 403 -7.30 -25.70 -7.33
N GLY A 404 -7.66 -25.38 -8.57
CA GLY A 404 -7.43 -26.26 -9.71
C GLY A 404 -5.94 -26.52 -10.01
N ASP A 405 -5.10 -25.50 -9.86
CA ASP A 405 -3.65 -25.59 -10.11
C ASP A 405 -2.97 -26.51 -9.08
N LEU A 406 -3.25 -26.33 -7.79
CA LEU A 406 -2.72 -27.16 -6.72
C LEU A 406 -3.28 -28.58 -6.80
N LEU A 407 -4.57 -28.77 -7.12
CA LEU A 407 -5.15 -30.10 -7.30
C LEU A 407 -4.46 -30.86 -8.44
N ALA A 408 -4.29 -30.20 -9.60
CA ALA A 408 -3.61 -30.78 -10.74
C ALA A 408 -2.15 -31.13 -10.40
N PHE A 409 -1.43 -30.24 -9.71
CA PHE A 409 -0.08 -30.51 -9.25
C PHE A 409 -0.02 -31.72 -8.32
N LEU A 410 -0.89 -31.81 -7.31
CA LEU A 410 -0.91 -32.92 -6.35
C LEU A 410 -1.21 -34.26 -7.02
N ARG A 411 -2.11 -34.28 -8.01
CA ARG A 411 -2.40 -35.49 -8.78
C ARG A 411 -1.18 -35.95 -9.59
N VAL A 412 -0.47 -35.03 -10.24
CA VAL A 412 0.77 -35.35 -10.98
C VAL A 412 1.89 -35.74 -10.02
N PHE A 413 1.98 -35.08 -8.87
CA PHE A 413 2.94 -35.38 -7.82
C PHE A 413 2.79 -36.84 -7.32
N CYS A 414 1.55 -37.31 -7.18
CA CYS A 414 1.21 -38.67 -6.75
C CYS A 414 1.07 -39.69 -7.89
N MET A 415 1.29 -39.31 -9.15
CA MET A 415 1.07 -40.21 -10.28
C MET A 415 2.09 -41.37 -10.33
N SER A 416 1.65 -42.51 -10.85
CA SER A 416 2.49 -43.68 -11.14
C SER A 416 2.88 -43.77 -12.62
N GLU A 417 3.76 -44.72 -12.96
CA GLU A 417 4.22 -44.97 -14.34
C GLU A 417 3.10 -45.33 -15.33
N ALA A 418 1.94 -45.79 -14.85
CA ALA A 418 0.82 -46.20 -15.70
C ALA A 418 0.17 -45.02 -16.46
N VAL A 419 0.47 -43.77 -16.10
CA VAL A 419 -0.07 -42.58 -16.74
C VAL A 419 0.83 -42.15 -17.90
N THR A 420 0.35 -42.30 -19.13
CA THR A 420 1.10 -41.85 -20.32
C THR A 420 0.83 -40.37 -20.64
N PRO A 421 1.86 -39.54 -20.93
CA PRO A 421 1.68 -38.12 -21.23
C PRO A 421 0.84 -37.84 -22.47
N ALA A 422 0.69 -38.82 -23.36
CA ALA A 422 -0.15 -38.73 -24.55
C ALA A 422 -1.65 -38.76 -24.23
N ALA A 423 -2.03 -39.29 -23.06
CA ALA A 423 -3.42 -39.39 -22.62
C ALA A 423 -3.94 -38.11 -21.93
N ILE A 424 -3.08 -37.11 -21.70
CA ILE A 424 -3.42 -35.87 -20.99
C ILE A 424 -3.64 -34.75 -22.01
N PRO A 425 -4.84 -34.14 -22.07
CA PRO A 425 -5.12 -33.02 -22.96
C PRO A 425 -4.17 -31.85 -22.66
N THR A 426 -3.54 -31.29 -23.69
CA THR A 426 -2.79 -30.04 -23.57
C THR A 426 -3.75 -28.90 -23.23
N ALA A 427 -3.40 -28.08 -22.24
CA ALA A 427 -4.18 -26.90 -21.90
C ALA A 427 -4.11 -25.88 -23.07
N THR A 428 -5.20 -25.74 -23.82
CA THR A 428 -5.34 -24.62 -24.78
C THR A 428 -5.62 -23.33 -24.02
N HIS A 429 -5.05 -22.21 -24.47
CA HIS A 429 -5.18 -20.90 -23.83
C HIS A 429 -6.62 -20.62 -23.35
N GLY A 430 -6.79 -20.50 -22.03
CA GLY A 430 -8.05 -20.12 -21.39
C GLY A 430 -8.85 -21.25 -20.73
N GLY A 431 -8.48 -22.52 -20.90
CA GLY A 431 -9.13 -23.64 -20.23
C GLY A 431 -8.10 -24.60 -19.62
N SER A 432 -8.05 -24.67 -18.29
CA SER A 432 -7.37 -25.79 -17.65
C SER A 432 -8.07 -27.09 -18.06
N SER A 433 -7.31 -28.14 -18.38
CA SER A 433 -7.85 -29.46 -18.68
C SER A 433 -8.84 -29.85 -17.57
N GLU A 434 -10.15 -29.83 -17.85
CA GLU A 434 -11.22 -29.97 -16.86
C GLU A 434 -11.10 -31.26 -16.02
N VAL A 435 -10.44 -32.26 -16.59
CA VAL A 435 -10.20 -33.58 -15.98
C VAL A 435 -9.24 -33.47 -14.79
N CYS A 436 -8.22 -32.62 -14.88
CA CYS A 436 -7.18 -32.52 -13.84
C CYS A 436 -7.51 -31.52 -12.73
N THR A 437 -8.51 -30.65 -12.92
CA THR A 437 -8.78 -29.51 -12.03
C THR A 437 -10.10 -29.57 -11.25
N ARG A 438 -10.96 -30.58 -11.48
CA ARG A 438 -12.23 -30.75 -10.75
C ARG A 438 -12.11 -31.76 -9.60
N TYR A 439 -12.78 -31.42 -8.49
CA TYR A 439 -13.14 -32.39 -7.45
C TYR A 439 -14.23 -33.32 -8.01
N GLU A 440 -13.89 -34.56 -8.30
CA GLU A 440 -14.91 -35.59 -8.55
C GLU A 440 -15.37 -36.15 -7.20
N ARG A 441 -16.68 -36.27 -6.97
CA ARG A 441 -17.18 -37.02 -5.81
C ARG A 441 -16.94 -38.51 -6.08
N PRO A 442 -16.26 -39.26 -5.20
CA PRO A 442 -16.19 -40.70 -5.33
C PRO A 442 -17.62 -41.27 -5.26
N THR A 443 -18.07 -41.93 -6.31
CA THR A 443 -19.34 -42.68 -6.32
C THR A 443 -19.01 -44.16 -6.13
N GLY A 444 -18.69 -44.55 -4.89
CA GLY A 444 -18.35 -45.94 -4.53
C GLY A 444 -18.00 -46.09 -3.04
N PRO A 445 -18.01 -47.33 -2.51
CA PRO A 445 -17.85 -47.59 -1.07
C PRO A 445 -16.44 -47.32 -0.49
N GLU A 446 -15.47 -46.90 -1.32
CA GLU A 446 -14.11 -46.52 -0.91
C GLU A 446 -13.92 -45.00 -0.76
N GLY A 447 -14.93 -44.32 -0.21
CA GLY A 447 -15.11 -42.87 -0.23
C GLY A 447 -14.07 -41.97 0.46
N GLU A 448 -12.97 -42.51 0.98
CA GLU A 448 -11.91 -41.70 1.63
C GLU A 448 -10.51 -41.82 0.97
N ALA A 449 -10.29 -42.79 0.06
CA ALA A 449 -8.99 -42.97 -0.61
C ALA A 449 -8.90 -42.31 -2.01
N GLY A 450 -10.02 -41.81 -2.54
CA GLY A 450 -10.23 -41.50 -3.96
C GLY A 450 -9.64 -40.20 -4.52
N TYR A 451 -8.93 -39.37 -3.73
CA TYR A 451 -8.32 -38.15 -4.26
C TYR A 451 -6.94 -38.38 -4.91
N SER A 452 -6.41 -39.60 -4.83
CA SER A 452 -5.01 -39.94 -5.16
C SER A 452 -4.78 -40.49 -6.57
N GLN A 453 -5.83 -40.81 -7.34
CA GLN A 453 -5.68 -41.42 -8.66
C GLN A 453 -6.22 -40.51 -9.78
N LEU A 454 -5.36 -40.23 -10.75
CA LEU A 454 -5.74 -39.65 -12.04
C LEU A 454 -6.50 -40.73 -12.83
N SER A 455 -7.82 -40.81 -12.66
CA SER A 455 -8.68 -41.67 -13.49
C SER A 455 -8.86 -41.00 -14.86
N VAL A 456 -8.01 -41.36 -15.84
CA VAL A 456 -8.26 -41.01 -17.24
C VAL A 456 -9.30 -41.98 -17.77
N ARG A 457 -10.58 -41.58 -17.77
CA ARG A 457 -11.59 -42.30 -18.57
C ARG A 457 -11.24 -42.10 -20.04
N THR A 458 -10.75 -43.15 -20.68
CA THR A 458 -10.62 -43.20 -22.13
C THR A 458 -12.02 -43.15 -22.73
N ALA A 459 -12.30 -42.12 -23.54
CA ALA A 459 -13.48 -42.14 -24.39
C ALA A 459 -13.31 -43.31 -25.37
N GLY A 460 -14.05 -44.40 -25.17
CA GLY A 460 -14.13 -45.49 -26.12
C GLY A 460 -14.67 -44.99 -27.47
N PRO A 461 -14.28 -45.62 -28.60
CA PRO A 461 -14.74 -45.18 -29.90
C PRO A 461 -16.26 -45.26 -29.96
N ALA A 462 -16.89 -44.17 -30.38
CA ALA A 462 -18.31 -44.12 -30.66
C ALA A 462 -18.63 -45.20 -31.70
N SER A 463 -19.27 -46.29 -31.26
CA SER A 463 -19.90 -47.23 -32.17
C SER A 463 -20.99 -46.47 -32.93
N GLN A 464 -20.78 -46.30 -34.23
CA GLN A 464 -21.85 -45.96 -35.15
C GLN A 464 -22.87 -47.10 -35.09
N ASP A 465 -23.94 -46.91 -34.30
CA ASP A 465 -25.13 -47.73 -34.44
C ASP A 465 -26.18 -46.92 -35.19
N SER A 466 -26.27 -47.23 -36.48
CA SER A 466 -27.31 -46.79 -37.40
C SER A 466 -28.62 -47.47 -37.00
N GLY A 467 -29.35 -46.88 -36.06
CA GLY A 467 -30.65 -47.35 -35.60
C GLY A 467 -31.71 -46.25 -35.72
N GLY A 468 -32.24 -46.04 -36.92
CA GLY A 468 -33.35 -45.12 -37.12
C GLY A 468 -34.58 -45.51 -36.30
N ARG A 469 -35.14 -44.57 -35.55
CA ARG A 469 -36.56 -44.57 -35.17
C ARG A 469 -37.07 -43.15 -34.96
N ARG A 470 -38.29 -42.97 -35.44
CA ARG A 470 -39.01 -41.72 -35.70
C ARG A 470 -39.28 -40.93 -34.43
N LEU A 471 -39.15 -39.61 -34.55
CA LEU A 471 -39.75 -38.63 -33.65
C LEU A 471 -41.28 -38.72 -33.72
N GLY A 472 -41.92 -38.93 -32.57
CA GLY A 472 -43.33 -38.60 -32.32
C GLY A 472 -43.40 -37.57 -31.18
N PRO A 473 -44.36 -36.63 -31.18
CA PRO A 473 -44.33 -35.49 -30.28
C PRO A 473 -45.09 -35.72 -28.96
N ARG A 474 -44.57 -35.09 -27.89
CA ARG A 474 -45.22 -34.62 -26.64
C ARG A 474 -45.94 -35.65 -25.75
N VAL A 475 -45.80 -35.51 -24.42
CA VAL A 475 -46.79 -34.95 -23.46
C VAL A 475 -46.12 -34.82 -22.07
N ASP A 476 -46.55 -33.80 -21.35
CA ASP A 476 -46.21 -33.37 -19.99
C ASP A 476 -46.37 -34.45 -18.89
N GLU A 477 -45.52 -34.37 -17.86
CA GLU A 477 -45.88 -34.25 -16.43
C GLU A 477 -44.68 -33.75 -15.61
#